data_AF-A0A419I212-F1
#
_entry.id   AF-A0A419I212-F1
#
_cell.length_a   1.000
_cell.length_b   1.000
_cell.length_c   1.000
_cell.angle_alpha   90.00
_cell.angle_beta   90.00
_cell.angle_gamma   90.00
#
_symmetry.space_group_name_H-M   'P 1'
#
loop_
_entity.id
_entity.type
_entity.pdbx_description
1 polymer ?
#
loop_
_entity_poly.entity_id
_entity_poly.type
_entity_poly.pdbx_seq_one_letter_code
_entity_poly.pdbx_strand_id
1 'polypeptide(L)'
;MPGKVVLITGAASGIGLAAAAGFARLRASLRVLGRSDERAGEAAGSVLWQVPGADVRPVTCDLGSIAEVRAFTRALHRRRGPPGRAAGVAEREGGEGPRR
;
A
#
# COMPACT_ATOMS: atom_id res chain seq x y z
N MET A 1 -9.68 6.64 -12.91
CA MET A 1 -9.89 5.69 -11.79
C MET A 1 -10.28 6.36 -10.45
N PRO A 2 -10.97 7.52 -10.39
CA PRO A 2 -11.47 8.03 -9.10
C PRO A 2 -12.36 7.01 -8.39
N GLY A 3 -12.20 6.87 -7.08
CA GLY A 3 -13.00 5.93 -6.27
C GLY A 3 -12.61 4.47 -6.40
N LYS A 4 -11.57 4.15 -7.17
CA LYS A 4 -11.02 2.80 -7.22
C LYS A 4 -9.79 2.71 -6.32
N VAL A 5 -9.75 1.64 -5.53
CA VAL A 5 -8.57 1.26 -4.75
C VAL A 5 -7.76 0.27 -5.57
N VAL A 6 -6.46 0.55 -5.76
CA VAL A 6 -5.53 -0.33 -6.47
C VAL A 6 -4.46 -0.82 -5.49
N LEU A 7 -4.31 -2.14 -5.44
CA LEU A 7 -3.30 -2.83 -4.66
C LEU A 7 -2.09 -3.10 -5.55
N ILE A 8 -0.89 -2.71 -5.13
CA ILE A 8 0.33 -2.93 -5.92
C ILE A 8 1.42 -3.47 -5.01
N THR A 9 2.02 -4.57 -5.45
CA THR A 9 3.20 -5.20 -4.83
C THR A 9 4.43 -4.79 -5.63
N GLY A 10 5.59 -4.60 -4.97
CA GLY A 10 6.82 -4.22 -5.68
C GLY A 10 6.75 -2.83 -6.31
N ALA A 11 6.06 -1.88 -5.68
CA ALA A 11 5.86 -0.53 -6.21
C ALA A 11 7.06 0.42 -6.00
N ALA A 12 8.18 -0.07 -5.46
CA ALA A 12 9.38 0.73 -5.23
C ALA A 12 10.25 0.93 -6.49
N SER A 13 10.13 0.06 -7.50
CA SER A 13 10.94 0.17 -8.71
C SER A 13 10.31 -0.55 -9.91
N GLY A 14 10.93 -0.38 -11.08
CA GLY A 14 10.60 -1.10 -12.31
C GLY A 14 9.14 -0.95 -12.74
N ILE A 15 8.54 -2.06 -13.19
CA ILE A 15 7.17 -2.09 -13.72
C ILE A 15 6.15 -1.76 -12.63
N GLY A 16 6.36 -2.21 -11.40
CA GLY A 16 5.45 -1.95 -10.29
C GLY A 16 5.34 -0.45 -9.99
N LEU A 17 6.47 0.25 -9.97
CA LEU A 17 6.51 1.71 -9.81
C LEU A 17 5.86 2.44 -10.99
N ALA A 18 6.15 2.02 -12.23
CA ALA A 18 5.55 2.62 -13.42
C ALA A 18 4.02 2.47 -13.43
N ALA A 19 3.53 1.27 -13.08
CA ALA A 19 2.10 1.01 -12.94
C ALA A 19 1.48 1.87 -11.82
N ALA A 20 2.14 1.94 -10.65
CA ALA A 20 1.68 2.76 -9.53
C ALA A 20 1.57 4.24 -9.91
N ALA A 21 2.59 4.81 -10.55
CA ALA A 21 2.55 6.19 -11.04
C ALA A 21 1.42 6.40 -12.06
N GLY A 22 1.21 5.45 -12.98
CA GLY A 22 0.09 5.49 -13.93
C GLY A 22 -1.28 5.55 -13.24
N PHE A 23 -1.53 4.65 -12.28
CA PHE A 23 -2.78 4.65 -11.52
C PHE A 23 -2.96 5.88 -10.64
N ALA A 24 -1.87 6.40 -10.04
CA ALA A 24 -1.88 7.64 -9.27
C ALA A 24 -2.32 8.83 -10.14
N ARG A 25 -1.78 8.98 -11.35
CA ARG A 25 -2.18 10.03 -12.31
C ARG A 25 -3.65 9.91 -12.71
N LEU A 26 -4.20 8.69 -12.71
CA LEU A 26 -5.63 8.43 -12.92
C LEU A 26 -6.50 8.63 -11.67
N ARG A 27 -5.95 9.22 -10.60
CA ARG A 27 -6.60 9.52 -9.32
C ARG A 27 -7.14 8.29 -8.59
N ALA A 28 -6.46 7.15 -8.75
CA ALA A 28 -6.75 5.97 -7.94
C ALA A 28 -6.18 6.14 -6.52
N SER A 29 -6.83 5.49 -5.55
CA SER A 29 -6.27 5.33 -4.20
C SER A 29 -5.36 4.11 -4.17
N LEU A 30 -4.08 4.29 -3.93
CA LEU A 30 -3.08 3.23 -3.96
C LEU A 30 -2.85 2.64 -2.57
N ARG A 31 -2.69 1.32 -2.53
CA ARG A 31 -2.16 0.54 -1.41
C ARG A 31 -0.91 -0.15 -1.90
N VAL A 32 0.26 0.35 -1.50
CA VAL A 32 1.56 -0.16 -1.94
C VAL A 32 2.12 -1.09 -0.87
N LEU A 33 2.40 -2.32 -1.25
CA LEU A 33 2.74 -3.39 -0.31
C LEU A 33 4.24 -3.58 -0.24
N GLY A 34 4.74 -3.67 1.00
CA GLY A 34 6.09 -4.07 1.33
C GLY A 34 6.09 -5.15 2.42
N ARG A 35 7.16 -5.95 2.48
CA ARG A 35 7.33 -6.98 3.52
C ARG A 35 7.71 -6.40 4.89
N SER A 36 8.05 -5.13 4.94
CA SER A 36 8.37 -4.36 6.14
C SER A 36 7.89 -2.93 5.95
N ASP A 37 7.71 -2.20 7.06
CA ASP A 37 7.30 -0.80 7.03
C ASP A 37 8.26 0.06 6.21
N GLU A 38 9.57 -0.19 6.33
CA GLU A 38 10.61 0.46 5.54
C GLU A 38 10.39 0.26 4.03
N ARG A 39 10.20 -0.98 3.58
CA ARG A 39 9.99 -1.28 2.15
C ARG A 39 8.67 -0.73 1.62
N ALA A 40 7.62 -0.75 2.45
CA ALA A 40 6.35 -0.16 2.09
C ALA A 40 6.45 1.37 1.99
N GLY A 41 7.21 2.00 2.90
CA GLY A 41 7.52 3.43 2.92
C GLY A 41 8.35 3.86 1.71
N GLU A 42 9.41 3.13 1.38
CA GLU A 42 10.20 3.33 0.15
C GLU A 42 9.29 3.32 -1.08
N ALA A 43 8.41 2.32 -1.21
CA ALA A 43 7.48 2.23 -2.32
C ALA A 43 6.53 3.42 -2.42
N ALA A 44 5.97 3.86 -1.27
CA ALA A 44 5.11 5.04 -1.23
C ALA A 44 5.89 6.31 -1.62
N GLY A 45 7.12 6.46 -1.11
CA GLY A 45 8.02 7.56 -1.43
C GLY A 45 8.35 7.62 -2.92
N SER A 46 8.68 6.50 -3.54
CA SER A 46 8.96 6.43 -4.99
C SER A 46 7.75 6.88 -5.82
N VAL A 47 6.54 6.51 -5.42
CA VAL A 47 5.31 6.94 -6.10
C VAL A 47 5.06 8.44 -5.90
N LEU A 48 5.16 8.93 -4.67
CA LEU A 48 4.96 10.36 -4.35
C LEU A 48 5.99 11.25 -5.04
N TRP A 49 7.22 10.77 -5.20
CA TRP A 49 8.25 11.48 -5.95
C TRP A 49 7.87 11.66 -7.43
N GLN A 50 7.25 10.66 -8.06
CA GLN A 50 6.80 10.76 -9.46
C GLN A 50 5.46 11.49 -9.62
N VAL A 51 4.59 11.40 -8.62
CA VAL A 51 3.24 11.97 -8.64
C VAL A 51 2.96 12.63 -7.29
N PRO A 52 3.41 13.89 -7.10
CA PRO A 52 3.12 14.65 -5.90
C PRO A 52 1.62 14.75 -5.65
N GLY A 53 1.18 14.55 -4.40
CA GLY A 53 -0.23 14.63 -4.01
C GLY A 53 -1.07 13.38 -4.34
N ALA A 54 -0.48 12.29 -4.81
CA ALA A 54 -1.19 11.03 -4.98
C ALA A 54 -1.73 10.48 -3.63
N ASP A 55 -2.95 9.92 -3.63
CA ASP A 55 -3.44 9.13 -2.48
C ASP A 55 -2.79 7.75 -2.51
N VAL A 56 -1.62 7.65 -1.88
CA VAL A 56 -0.89 6.39 -1.70
C VAL A 56 -0.73 6.11 -0.22
N ARG A 57 -0.96 4.85 0.18
CA ARG A 57 -0.70 4.39 1.55
C ARG A 57 0.19 3.16 1.54
N PRO A 58 1.28 3.18 2.32
CA PRO A 58 2.09 1.98 2.54
C PRO A 58 1.28 0.96 3.32
N VAL A 59 1.49 -0.32 3.01
CA VAL A 59 0.91 -1.46 3.71
C VAL A 59 1.99 -2.50 3.91
N THR A 60 2.19 -2.90 5.15
CA THR A 60 3.08 -4.02 5.49
C THR A 60 2.31 -5.32 5.45
N CYS A 61 2.79 -6.26 4.63
CA CYS A 61 2.20 -7.56 4.43
C CYS A 61 3.25 -8.50 3.85
N ASP A 62 3.59 -9.56 4.57
CA ASP A 62 4.38 -10.63 4.00
C ASP A 62 3.51 -11.51 3.09
N LEU A 63 3.76 -11.44 1.78
CA LEU A 63 3.04 -12.23 0.79
C LEU A 63 3.41 -13.72 0.81
N GLY A 64 4.51 -14.09 1.48
CA GLY A 64 4.83 -15.50 1.77
C GLY A 64 3.92 -16.11 2.84
N SER A 65 3.26 -15.27 3.66
CA SER A 65 2.37 -15.69 4.72
C SER A 65 0.90 -15.65 4.28
N ILE A 66 0.32 -16.81 3.98
CA ILE A 66 -1.11 -16.93 3.63
C ILE A 66 -2.00 -16.37 4.75
N ALA A 67 -1.60 -16.51 6.01
CA ALA A 67 -2.32 -15.98 7.16
C ALA A 67 -2.39 -14.44 7.13
N GLU A 68 -1.27 -13.77 6.82
CA GLU A 68 -1.22 -12.32 6.68
C GLU A 68 -2.00 -11.84 5.47
N VAL A 69 -1.86 -12.49 4.31
CA VAL A 69 -2.63 -12.17 3.11
C VAL A 69 -4.14 -12.24 3.40
N ARG A 70 -4.60 -13.28 4.11
CA ARG A 70 -6.00 -13.42 4.53
C ARG A 70 -6.43 -12.31 5.51
N ALA A 71 -5.58 -11.97 6.47
CA ALA A 71 -5.86 -10.90 7.43
C ALA A 71 -5.98 -9.53 6.72
N PHE A 72 -5.03 -9.24 5.82
CA PHE A 72 -4.99 -8.02 5.04
C PHE A 72 -6.20 -7.90 4.11
N THR A 73 -6.49 -8.93 3.32
CA THR A 73 -7.62 -8.91 2.36
C THR A 73 -8.96 -8.74 3.06
N ARG A 74 -9.14 -9.34 4.24
CA ARG A 74 -10.33 -9.13 5.09
C ARG A 74 -10.43 -7.68 5.59
N ALA A 75 -9.33 -7.08 6.01
CA ALA A 75 -9.30 -5.67 6.42
C ALA A 75 -9.59 -4.71 5.24
N LEU A 76 -9.10 -5.04 4.05
CA LEU A 76 -9.35 -4.29 2.82
C LEU A 76 -10.81 -4.37 2.37
N HIS A 77 -11.41 -5.56 2.40
CA HIS A 77 -12.79 -5.78 1.95
C HIS A 77 -13.84 -5.06 2.82
N ARG A 78 -13.58 -4.94 4.12
CA ARG A 78 -14.45 -4.20 5.06
C ARG A 78 -14.49 -2.69 4.79
N ARG A 79 -13.59 -2.16 3.96
CA ARG A 79 -13.47 -0.74 3.62
C ARG A 79 -13.84 -0.47 2.16
N ARG A 80 -15.12 -0.66 1.82
CA ARG A 80 -15.72 -0.12 0.59
C ARG A 80 -16.68 1.02 0.96
N GLY A 81 -16.12 2.17 1.32
CA GLY A 81 -16.86 3.45 1.39
C GLY A 81 -16.44 4.35 0.22
N PRO A 82 -17.27 5.33 -0.19
CA PRO A 82 -16.94 6.25 -1.28
C PRO A 82 -15.61 6.97 -1.03
N PRO A 83 -14.85 7.32 -2.09
CA PRO A 83 -13.58 8.03 -1.96
C PRO A 83 -13.83 9.37 -1.26
N GLY A 84 -13.30 9.55 -0.04
CA GLY A 84 -13.45 10.83 0.65
C GLY A 84 -13.16 10.85 2.14
N ARG A 85 -13.08 9.69 2.81
CA ARG A 85 -12.71 9.68 4.23
C ARG A 85 -11.60 8.69 4.52
N ALA A 86 -10.40 9.25 4.68
CA ALA A 86 -9.32 8.59 5.38
C ALA A 86 -9.76 8.30 6.82
N ALA A 87 -9.92 7.03 7.14
CA ALA A 87 -9.67 6.56 8.49
C ALA A 87 -8.35 5.78 8.46
N GLY A 88 -7.51 5.96 9.47
CA GLY A 88 -6.21 5.31 9.61
C GLY A 88 -6.32 3.80 9.51
N VAL A 89 -5.33 3.15 8.92
CA VAL A 89 -5.03 1.76 9.28
C VAL A 89 -4.21 1.91 10.54
N ALA A 90 -4.61 1.23 11.62
CA ALA A 90 -3.84 1.17 12.84
C ALA A 90 -2.41 0.72 12.48
N GLU A 91 -1.47 1.64 12.71
CA GLU A 91 -0.06 1.31 12.90
C GLU A 91 -0.03 0.17 13.91
N ARG A 92 0.55 -0.97 13.52
CA ARG A 92 0.97 -1.92 14.53
C ARG A 92 2.19 -1.28 15.18
N GLU A 93 2.04 -0.81 16.41
CA GLU A 93 3.18 -0.52 17.28
C GLU A 93 4.11 -1.74 17.33
N GLY A 94 5.40 -1.44 17.38
CA GLY A 94 6.49 -2.35 17.11
C GLY A 94 6.42 -3.71 17.82
N GLY A 95 6.83 -4.73 17.09
CA GLY A 95 7.21 -6.04 17.64
C GLY A 95 8.67 -6.31 17.31
N GLU A 96 9.55 -6.00 18.25
CA GLU A 96 10.93 -6.46 18.28
C GLU A 96 10.95 -7.99 18.47
N GLY A 97 11.70 -8.72 17.64
CA GLY A 97 11.86 -10.17 17.75
C GLY A 97 12.79 -10.75 16.66
N PRO A 98 13.60 -11.77 16.96
CA PRO A 98 15.02 -11.76 16.61
C PRO A 98 15.30 -12.21 15.17
N ARG A 99 16.29 -11.54 14.57
CA ARG A 99 16.97 -12.04 13.36
C ARG A 99 17.77 -13.29 13.75
N ARG A 100 17.45 -14.42 13.13
CA ARG A 100 18.36 -15.57 13.01
C ARG A 100 18.97 -15.56 11.62
#